data_AF-A0A7C7RW34-F1
#
_entry.id   AF-A0A7C7RW34-F1
#
_cell.length_a   1.000
_cell.length_b   1.000
_cell.length_c   1.000
_cell.angle_alpha   90.00
_cell.angle_beta   90.00
_cell.angle_gamma   90.00
#
_symmetry.space_group_name_H-M   'P 1'
#
loop_
_entity.id
_entity.type
_entity.pdbx_description
1 polymer ?
#
loop_
_entity_poly.entity_id
_entity_poly.type
_entity_poly.pdbx_seq_one_letter_code
_entity_poly.pdbx_strand_id
1 'polypeptide(L)'
;MKLGKLFELAVNVGRRNDPRGAPRVSKELKRLRDSFKEMSRREKRIFDRERLENPYADTRILCGDPSAEIRGVLVGIDIDVGEIMLADSLRGKGRRIDLVLSHHPVGRAYAAF
;
A
#
# COMPACT_ATOMS: atom_id res chain seq x y z
N MET A 1 -12.06 -5.01 10.50
CA MET A 1 -10.60 -5.27 10.52
C MET A 1 -9.89 -3.93 10.46
N LYS A 2 -8.81 -3.72 11.22
CA LYS A 2 -8.02 -2.48 11.13
C LYS A 2 -7.37 -2.31 9.75
N LEU A 3 -7.34 -1.08 9.23
CA LEU A 3 -6.73 -0.76 7.92
C LEU A 3 -5.28 -1.28 7.82
N GLY A 4 -4.45 -1.04 8.83
CA GLY A 4 -3.06 -1.50 8.85
C GLY A 4 -2.94 -3.02 8.78
N LYS A 5 -3.85 -3.76 9.42
CA LYS A 5 -3.88 -5.22 9.36
C LYS A 5 -4.34 -5.75 8.01
N LEU A 6 -5.29 -5.06 7.38
CA LEU A 6 -5.71 -5.38 6.02
C LEU A 6 -4.55 -5.18 5.02
N PHE A 7 -3.82 -4.08 5.15
CA PHE A 7 -2.65 -3.78 4.32
C PHE A 7 -1.52 -4.81 4.51
N GLU A 8 -1.17 -5.11 5.76
CA GLU A 8 -0.19 -6.16 6.10
C GLU A 8 -0.59 -7.52 5.48
N LEU A 9 -1.87 -7.87 5.56
CA LEU A 9 -2.40 -9.09 4.96
C LEU A 9 -2.26 -9.09 3.44
N ALA A 10 -2.59 -7.99 2.76
CA ALA A 10 -2.47 -7.87 1.30
C ALA A 10 -1.02 -8.07 0.85
N VAL A 11 -0.06 -7.39 1.49
CA VAL A 11 1.37 -7.54 1.21
C VAL A 11 1.84 -8.98 1.45
N ASN A 12 1.42 -9.59 2.56
CA ASN A 12 1.80 -10.97 2.88
C ASN A 12 1.20 -12.00 1.90
N VAL A 13 -0.03 -11.80 1.44
CA VAL A 13 -0.63 -12.63 0.38
C VAL A 13 0.16 -12.49 -0.91
N GLY A 14 0.53 -11.26 -1.30
CA GLY A 14 1.40 -11.01 -2.45
C GLY A 14 2.72 -11.77 -2.33
N ARG A 15 3.40 -11.65 -1.18
CA ARG A 15 4.69 -12.32 -0.94
C ARG A 15 4.63 -13.85 -1.05
N ARG A 16 3.53 -14.46 -0.59
CA ARG A 16 3.33 -15.91 -0.66
C ARG A 16 3.12 -16.40 -2.09
N ASN A 17 2.51 -15.58 -2.94
CA ASN A 17 2.17 -15.92 -4.32
C ASN A 17 3.11 -15.25 -5.34
N ASP A 18 4.22 -14.69 -4.87
CA ASP A 18 5.11 -13.92 -5.72
C ASP A 18 5.80 -14.85 -6.75
N PRO A 19 5.65 -14.59 -8.06
CA PRO A 19 6.22 -15.47 -9.10
C PRO A 19 7.75 -15.48 -9.09
N ARG A 20 8.40 -14.50 -8.46
CA ARG A 20 9.86 -14.49 -8.25
C ARG A 20 10.32 -15.57 -7.25
N GLY A 21 9.42 -16.05 -6.40
CA GLY A 21 9.68 -16.98 -5.32
C GLY A 21 10.23 -16.33 -4.04
N ALA A 22 9.90 -16.92 -2.89
CA ALA A 22 10.27 -16.41 -1.57
C ALA A 22 11.78 -16.15 -1.36
N PRO A 23 12.72 -17.00 -1.85
CA PRO A 23 14.16 -16.75 -1.69
C PRO A 23 14.61 -15.46 -2.40
N ARG A 24 14.09 -15.19 -3.60
CA ARG A 24 14.47 -14.03 -4.39
C ARG A 24 13.97 -12.73 -3.75
N VAL A 25 12.69 -12.70 -3.37
CA VAL A 25 12.09 -11.56 -2.65
C VAL A 25 12.86 -11.26 -1.35
N SER A 26 13.21 -12.30 -0.59
CA SER A 26 13.95 -12.16 0.66
C SER A 26 15.37 -11.61 0.45
N LYS A 27 16.05 -12.04 -0.63
CA LYS A 27 17.37 -11.54 -1.01
C LYS A 27 17.33 -10.08 -1.44
N GLU A 28 16.33 -9.68 -2.22
CA GLU A 28 16.12 -8.29 -2.66
C GLU A 28 15.86 -7.36 -1.45
N LEU A 29 14.96 -7.75 -0.54
CA LEU A 29 14.71 -7.01 0.69
C LEU A 29 15.95 -6.92 1.59
N LYS A 30 16.74 -8.00 1.70
CA LYS A 30 17.99 -7.99 2.47
C LYS A 30 18.98 -6.98 1.88
N ARG A 31 19.21 -7.04 0.56
CA ARG A 31 20.09 -6.09 -0.14
C ARG A 31 19.66 -4.64 0.09
N LEU A 32 18.37 -4.36 -0.03
CA LEU A 32 17.85 -3.01 0.19
C LEU A 32 18.06 -2.54 1.64
N ARG A 33 17.85 -3.41 2.63
CA ARG A 33 18.14 -3.09 4.04
C ARG A 33 19.63 -2.82 4.28
N ASP A 34 20.51 -3.57 3.64
CA ASP A 34 21.94 -3.37 3.78
C ASP A 34 22.36 -2.06 3.10
N SER A 35 21.87 -1.75 1.89
CA SER A 35 22.06 -0.44 1.26
C SER A 35 21.52 0.71 2.12
N PHE A 36 20.36 0.53 2.75
CA PHE A 36 19.79 1.53 3.65
C PHE A 36 20.69 1.80 4.87
N LYS A 37 21.41 0.80 5.39
CA LYS A 37 22.35 1.01 6.51
C LYS A 37 23.54 1.87 6.10
N GLU A 38 24.02 1.71 4.87
CA GLU A 38 25.16 2.48 4.33
C GLU A 38 24.79 3.89 3.89
N MET A 39 23.49 4.21 3.74
CA MET A 39 23.03 5.55 3.39
C MET A 39 23.42 6.61 4.42
N SER A 40 23.73 7.81 3.92
CA SER A 40 23.97 9.00 4.73
C SER A 40 22.72 9.38 5.53
N ARG A 41 22.90 10.23 6.56
CA ARG A 41 21.77 10.77 7.34
C ARG A 41 20.77 11.53 6.47
N ARG A 42 21.24 12.21 5.42
CA ARG A 42 20.37 12.98 4.51
C ARG A 42 19.51 12.05 3.65
N GLU A 43 20.09 11.00 3.10
CA GLU A 43 19.39 10.00 2.29
C GLU A 43 18.35 9.23 3.14
N LYS A 44 18.73 8.79 4.34
CA LYS A 44 17.83 8.08 5.26
C LYS A 44 16.59 8.90 5.66
N ARG A 45 16.65 10.24 5.63
CA ARG A 45 15.51 11.11 5.96
C ARG A 45 14.45 11.12 4.86
N ILE A 46 14.85 10.98 3.60
CA ILE A 46 13.95 11.01 2.44
C ILE A 46 13.61 9.61 1.91
N PHE A 47 14.25 8.57 2.44
CA PHE A 47 14.03 7.19 2.04
C PHE A 47 12.64 6.70 2.45
N ASP A 48 11.94 6.04 1.52
CA ASP A 48 10.68 5.36 1.79
C ASP A 48 10.90 4.09 2.62
N ARG A 49 10.69 4.21 3.93
CA ARG A 49 10.90 3.12 4.89
C ARG A 49 9.98 1.91 4.67
N GLU A 50 8.84 2.10 4.02
CA GLU A 50 7.91 1.01 3.68
C GLU A 50 8.61 -0.05 2.82
N ARG A 51 9.54 0.36 1.95
CA ARG A 51 10.28 -0.56 1.07
C ARG A 51 11.18 -1.56 1.82
N LEU A 52 11.49 -1.31 3.09
CA LEU A 52 12.32 -2.22 3.89
C LEU A 52 11.61 -3.54 4.24
N GLU A 53 10.27 -3.51 4.22
CA GLU A 53 9.40 -4.64 4.61
C GLU A 53 8.45 -5.05 3.48
N ASN A 54 8.03 -4.10 2.66
CA ASN A 54 7.12 -4.31 1.53
C ASN A 54 7.89 -4.30 0.20
N PRO A 55 7.97 -5.45 -0.50
CA PRO A 55 8.69 -5.56 -1.77
C PRO A 55 7.93 -4.94 -2.96
N TYR A 56 6.71 -4.44 -2.76
CA TYR A 56 5.85 -3.85 -3.78
C TYR A 56 5.81 -2.34 -3.57
N ALA A 57 6.49 -1.58 -4.43
CA ALA A 57 6.57 -0.12 -4.31
C ALA A 57 5.23 0.56 -4.65
N ASP A 58 4.43 -0.09 -5.49
CA ASP A 58 3.12 0.34 -5.97
C ASP A 58 1.96 0.06 -5.03
N THR A 59 2.20 -0.69 -3.95
CA THR A 59 1.17 -1.06 -2.99
C THR A 59 1.33 -0.24 -1.72
N ARG A 60 0.45 0.75 -1.50
CA ARG A 60 0.52 1.68 -0.36
C ARG A 60 -0.87 2.00 0.19
N ILE A 61 -0.94 2.26 1.50
CA ILE A 61 -2.00 3.11 2.05
C ILE A 61 -1.68 4.53 1.58
N LEU A 62 -2.58 5.19 0.85
CA LEU A 62 -2.36 6.56 0.37
C LEU A 62 -2.82 7.61 1.39
N CYS A 63 -3.95 7.36 2.04
CA CYS A 63 -4.57 8.23 3.03
C CYS A 63 -5.32 7.38 4.07
N GLY A 64 -5.50 7.93 5.27
CA GLY A 64 -6.25 7.31 6.37
C GLY A 64 -5.39 6.85 7.52
N ASP A 65 -6.03 6.61 8.67
CA ASP A 65 -5.40 6.10 9.88
C ASP A 65 -5.29 4.56 9.81
N PRO A 66 -4.09 3.97 9.91
CA PRO A 66 -3.92 2.51 9.99
C PRO A 66 -4.70 1.84 11.14
N SER A 67 -5.08 2.59 12.17
CA SER A 67 -5.85 2.11 13.30
C SER A 67 -7.37 2.04 13.04
N ALA A 68 -7.86 2.69 11.97
CA ALA A 68 -9.27 2.77 11.62
C ALA A 68 -9.89 1.40 11.37
N GLU A 69 -11.11 1.20 11.89
CA GLU A 69 -11.86 -0.05 11.75
C GLU A 69 -12.64 -0.06 10.44
N ILE A 70 -12.28 -0.98 9.54
CA ILE A 70 -12.87 -1.09 8.21
C ILE A 70 -13.96 -2.16 8.22
N ARG A 71 -15.18 -1.79 7.80
CA ARG A 71 -16.35 -2.66 7.67
C ARG A 71 -17.06 -2.55 6.32
N GLY A 72 -16.90 -1.44 5.60
CA GLY A 72 -17.35 -1.26 4.22
C GLY A 72 -16.19 -0.85 3.31
N VAL A 73 -16.07 -1.49 2.15
CA VAL A 73 -15.01 -1.22 1.17
C VAL A 73 -15.64 -1.00 -0.20
N LEU A 74 -15.19 0.03 -0.91
CA LEU A 74 -15.39 0.20 -2.34
C LEU A 74 -14.10 -0.21 -3.05
N VAL A 75 -14.19 -1.14 -4.00
CA VAL A 75 -13.03 -1.67 -4.74
C VAL A 75 -13.20 -1.36 -6.22
N GLY A 76 -12.14 -0.89 -6.87
CA GLY A 76 -12.11 -0.63 -8.31
C GLY A 76 -10.74 -0.92 -8.91
N ILE A 77 -10.72 -1.13 -10.23
CA ILE A 77 -9.47 -1.28 -10.98
C ILE A 77 -8.78 0.09 -11.07
N ASP A 78 -9.51 1.03 -11.66
CA ASP A 78 -9.17 2.44 -11.73
C ASP A 78 -10.02 3.20 -10.71
N ILE A 79 -9.35 3.87 -9.78
CA ILE A 79 -9.98 4.81 -8.85
C ILE A 79 -9.33 6.16 -9.09
N ASP A 80 -10.10 7.09 -9.64
CA ASP A 80 -9.70 8.49 -9.78
C ASP A 80 -10.71 9.39 -9.04
N VAL A 81 -10.69 10.69 -9.31
CA VAL A 81 -11.56 11.69 -8.68
C VAL A 81 -13.04 11.29 -8.76
N GLY A 82 -13.48 10.72 -9.89
CA GLY A 82 -14.87 10.27 -10.08
C GLY A 82 -15.31 9.23 -9.07
N GLU A 83 -14.52 8.18 -8.86
CA GLU A 83 -14.83 7.09 -7.94
C GLU A 83 -14.73 7.54 -6.47
N ILE A 84 -13.82 8.47 -6.17
CA ILE A 84 -13.75 9.10 -4.84
C ILE A 84 -15.01 9.93 -4.56
N MET A 85 -15.48 10.72 -5.53
CA MET A 85 -16.73 11.48 -5.41
C MET A 85 -17.96 10.56 -5.31
N LEU A 86 -17.95 9.44 -6.04
CA LEU A 86 -18.98 8.41 -5.91
C LEU A 86 -19.00 7.80 -4.51
N ALA A 87 -17.83 7.46 -3.96
CA ALA A 87 -17.70 6.92 -2.61
C ALA A 87 -18.29 7.90 -1.58
N ASP A 88 -17.97 9.19 -1.68
CA ASP A 88 -18.52 10.22 -0.80
C ASP A 88 -20.05 10.39 -0.96
N SER A 89 -20.55 10.44 -2.19
CA SER A 89 -21.99 10.52 -2.47
C SER A 89 -22.76 9.32 -1.91
N LEU A 90 -22.24 8.11 -2.07
CA LEU A 90 -22.84 6.89 -1.52
C LEU A 90 -22.84 6.91 0.01
N ARG A 91 -21.78 7.43 0.65
CA ARG A 91 -21.76 7.65 2.10
C ARG A 91 -22.85 8.61 2.55
N GLY A 92 -23.02 9.73 1.84
CA GLY A 92 -24.10 10.68 2.09
C GLY A 92 -25.51 10.07 1.97
N LYS A 93 -25.67 9.03 1.14
CA LYS A 93 -26.92 8.27 0.97
C LYS A 93 -27.06 7.10 1.96
N GLY A 94 -26.25 7.04 3.01
CA GLY A 94 -26.34 6.03 4.07
C GLY A 94 -25.58 4.73 3.78
N ARG A 95 -24.83 4.63 2.68
CA ARG A 95 -23.98 3.46 2.43
C ARG A 95 -22.70 3.56 3.27
N ARG A 96 -22.39 2.54 4.06
CA ARG A 96 -21.11 2.48 4.76
C ARG A 96 -19.97 2.21 3.77
N ILE A 97 -19.06 3.16 3.64
CA ILE A 97 -17.79 3.02 2.92
C ILE A 97 -16.71 3.62 3.83
N ASP A 98 -15.87 2.76 4.38
CA ASP A 98 -14.78 3.13 5.30
C ASP A 98 -13.42 3.15 4.58
N LEU A 99 -13.33 2.49 3.41
CA LEU A 99 -12.13 2.38 2.59
C LEU A 99 -12.48 2.38 1.09
N VAL A 100 -11.66 3.06 0.29
CA VAL A 100 -11.59 2.87 -1.16
C VAL A 100 -10.28 2.17 -1.51
N LEU A 101 -10.35 1.08 -2.28
CA LEU A 101 -9.21 0.28 -2.70
C LEU A 101 -9.10 0.31 -4.22
N SER A 102 -7.96 0.80 -4.71
CA SER A 102 -7.60 0.83 -6.13
C SER A 102 -6.65 -0.31 -6.47
N HIS A 103 -6.81 -0.93 -7.64
CA HIS A 103 -5.81 -1.83 -8.20
C HIS A 103 -4.64 -1.04 -8.78
N HIS A 104 -4.91 -0.11 -9.69
CA HIS A 104 -3.87 0.71 -10.29
C HIS A 104 -3.35 1.72 -9.26
N PRO A 105 -2.02 1.87 -9.12
CA PRO A 105 -1.43 2.80 -8.19
C PRO A 105 -1.68 4.24 -8.62
N VAL A 106 -1.86 5.13 -7.65
CA VAL A 106 -1.99 6.57 -7.86
C VAL A 106 -1.16 7.35 -6.83
N GLY A 107 -0.86 8.62 -7.13
CA GLY A 107 -0.13 9.50 -6.22
C GLY A 107 1.24 8.94 -5.82
N ARG A 108 1.55 8.91 -4.52
CA ARG A 108 2.85 8.44 -4.01
C ARG A 108 3.15 6.96 -4.27
N ALA A 109 2.11 6.18 -4.58
CA ALA A 109 2.26 4.78 -4.94
C ALA A 109 2.56 4.61 -6.42
N TYR A 110 2.44 5.66 -7.24
CA TYR A 110 2.78 5.56 -8.65
C TYR A 110 4.26 5.18 -8.77
N ALA A 111 4.51 3.92 -9.10
CA ALA A 111 5.86 3.41 -9.25
C ALA A 111 6.44 4.02 -10.51
N ALA A 112 7.20 5.11 -10.34
CA ALA A 112 8.16 5.52 -11.36
C ALA A 112 9.22 4.41 -11.42
N PHE A 113 9.11 3.57 -12.44
CA PHE A 113 10.16 2.63 -12.83
C PHE A 113 11.31 3.38 -13.49
#